data_AF-A0A7C3XJ18-F1
#
_entry.id   AF-A0A7C3XJ18-F1
#
_cell.length_a   1.000
_cell.length_b   1.000
_cell.length_c   1.000
_cell.angle_alpha   90.00
_cell.angle_beta   90.00
_cell.angle_gamma   90.00
#
_symmetry.space_group_name_H-M   'P 1'
#
loop_
_entity.id
_entity.type
_entity.pdbx_description
1 polymer ?
#
loop_
_entity_poly.entity_id
_entity_poly.type
_entity_poly.pdbx_seq_one_letter_code
_entity_poly.pdbx_strand_id
1 'polypeptide(L)'
;MPKKRILQKEDDTCNTTIKRKKILINKYFQLKELVGIAGLFAFCLFILYATSTCVLVYNNHTVSNAMMRQIDLQKVQEDILKSIEMLSQYRYKKSLIFEAYKAIGDLRKNTDALKESNELLERSITINKYLMWVNGILGIAFVITVIIVILRRTHRVAGPMFVLKRYMNEIIDGEIPDIRPLRKEDEFKDVFDTFVKMVDVLHLKRRKAFKNKEKSSNDH
;
A
#
# COMPACT_ATOMS: atom_id res chain seq x y z
N MET A 1 -59.47 13.93 40.18
CA MET A 1 -59.25 12.48 40.44
C MET A 1 -60.61 11.77 40.42
N PRO A 2 -60.74 10.46 40.14
CA PRO A 2 -60.08 9.61 39.13
C PRO A 2 -61.05 8.59 38.46
N LYS A 3 -60.73 8.04 37.28
CA LYS A 3 -60.78 6.58 37.04
C LYS A 3 -60.09 6.17 35.73
N LYS A 4 -59.01 5.40 35.89
CA LYS A 4 -58.33 4.59 34.86
C LYS A 4 -59.16 3.33 34.54
N ARG A 5 -59.15 2.91 33.28
CA ARG A 5 -59.01 1.51 32.80
C ARG A 5 -58.82 1.57 31.27
N ILE A 6 -57.60 1.44 30.72
CA ILE A 6 -56.79 0.23 30.50
C ILE A 6 -57.32 -0.63 29.32
N LEU A 7 -56.42 -0.79 28.34
CA LEU A 7 -56.28 -1.82 27.29
C LEU A 7 -57.22 -1.78 26.08
N GLN A 8 -56.66 -1.32 24.95
CA GLN A 8 -56.47 -2.24 23.84
C GLN A 8 -55.11 -2.00 23.18
N LYS A 9 -54.29 -3.03 23.29
CA LYS A 9 -52.98 -3.20 22.68
C LYS A 9 -53.25 -3.82 21.31
N GLU A 10 -52.94 -3.12 20.23
CA GLU A 10 -52.85 -3.71 18.91
C GLU A 10 -51.44 -3.47 18.37
N ASP A 11 -50.68 -4.56 18.46
CA ASP A 11 -49.36 -4.73 17.90
C ASP A 11 -49.50 -4.89 16.38
N ASP A 12 -49.43 -3.80 15.60
CA ASP A 12 -49.17 -3.90 14.16
C ASP A 12 -47.72 -3.50 13.86
N THR A 13 -46.89 -4.49 14.15
CA THR A 13 -45.72 -4.92 13.39
C THR A 13 -45.24 -4.03 12.23
N CYS A 14 -44.00 -3.57 12.41
CA CYS A 14 -42.93 -3.65 11.42
C CYS A 14 -43.25 -3.17 9.99
N ASN A 15 -42.93 -1.91 9.72
CA ASN A 15 -42.36 -1.59 8.41
C ASN A 15 -41.25 -0.55 8.53
N THR A 16 -40.22 -0.87 9.32
CA THR A 16 -38.88 -0.33 9.08
C THR A 16 -38.41 -0.86 7.73
N THR A 17 -38.83 -0.17 6.68
CA THR A 17 -38.22 -0.31 5.36
C THR A 17 -36.75 0.06 5.52
N ILE A 18 -35.90 -0.96 5.69
CA ILE A 18 -34.45 -0.83 5.69
C ILE A 18 -34.11 -0.17 4.34
N LYS A 19 -33.88 1.15 4.35
CA LYS A 19 -33.37 1.88 3.19
C LYS A 19 -32.09 1.17 2.77
N ARG A 20 -32.14 0.45 1.65
CA ARG A 20 -30.99 -0.23 1.08
C ARG A 20 -29.90 0.82 0.90
N LYS A 21 -28.84 0.76 1.71
CA LYS A 21 -27.62 1.55 1.48
C LYS A 21 -27.00 1.02 0.19
N LYS A 22 -27.44 1.54 -0.96
CA LYS A 22 -26.74 1.33 -2.23
C LYS A 22 -25.42 2.09 -2.14
N ILE A 23 -24.39 1.43 -1.61
CA ILE A 23 -23.02 1.94 -1.51
C ILE A 23 -22.42 2.15 -2.92
N LEU A 24 -22.91 1.40 -3.91
CA LEU A 24 -22.52 1.51 -5.31
C LEU A 24 -23.56 2.37 -6.06
N ILE A 25 -23.19 3.62 -6.37
CA ILE A 25 -24.00 4.55 -7.18
C ILE A 25 -23.75 4.27 -8.67
N ASN A 26 -22.49 4.19 -9.07
CA ASN A 26 -22.08 3.85 -10.43
C ASN A 26 -21.00 2.76 -10.40
N LYS A 27 -21.43 1.51 -10.57
CA LYS A 27 -20.57 0.32 -10.48
C LYS A 27 -19.43 0.35 -11.51
N TYR A 28 -19.68 0.88 -12.70
CA TYR A 28 -18.69 0.96 -13.78
C TYR A 28 -17.57 1.96 -13.44
N PHE A 29 -17.93 3.16 -13.00
CA PHE A 29 -16.96 4.19 -12.61
C PHE A 29 -16.14 3.76 -11.38
N GLN A 30 -16.83 3.26 -10.35
CA GLN A 30 -16.16 2.85 -9.11
C GLN A 30 -15.24 1.64 -9.30
N LEU A 31 -15.64 0.62 -10.07
CA LEU A 31 -14.74 -0.50 -10.36
C LEU A 31 -13.59 -0.08 -11.29
N LYS A 32 -13.81 0.76 -12.31
CA LYS A 32 -12.74 1.18 -13.21
C LYS A 32 -11.64 1.95 -12.47
N GLU A 33 -12.03 2.90 -11.63
CA GLU A 33 -11.08 3.69 -10.83
C GLU A 33 -10.43 2.84 -9.73
N LEU A 34 -11.20 2.03 -9.02
CA LEU A 34 -10.67 1.18 -7.94
C LEU A 34 -9.73 0.09 -8.49
N VAL A 35 -10.10 -0.60 -9.57
CA VAL A 35 -9.25 -1.64 -10.19
C VAL A 35 -8.00 -1.03 -10.81
N GLY A 36 -8.10 0.14 -11.44
CA GLY A 36 -6.94 0.82 -12.02
C GLY A 36 -5.92 1.22 -10.95
N ILE A 37 -6.40 1.88 -9.87
CA ILE A 37 -5.53 2.32 -8.78
C ILE A 37 -5.03 1.11 -7.98
N ALA A 38 -5.93 0.30 -7.42
CA ALA A 38 -5.53 -0.85 -6.60
C ALA A 38 -4.68 -1.86 -7.38
N GLY A 39 -4.92 -2.04 -8.69
CA GLY A 39 -4.11 -2.87 -9.56
C GLY A 39 -2.68 -2.34 -9.72
N LEU A 40 -2.49 -1.04 -9.95
CA LEU A 40 -1.16 -0.42 -10.01
C LEU A 40 -0.41 -0.59 -8.68
N PHE A 41 -1.08 -0.33 -7.56
CA PHE A 41 -0.50 -0.51 -6.23
C PHE A 41 -0.11 -1.97 -5.97
N ALA A 42 -1.00 -2.92 -6.25
CA ALA A 42 -0.77 -4.34 -6.06
C ALA A 42 0.40 -4.83 -6.95
N PHE A 43 0.48 -4.35 -8.19
CA PHE A 43 1.56 -4.69 -9.10
C PHE A 43 2.92 -4.20 -8.60
N CYS A 44 3.01 -2.94 -8.17
CA CYS A 44 4.23 -2.38 -7.61
C CYS A 44 4.66 -3.09 -6.32
N LEU A 45 3.70 -3.38 -5.42
CA LEU A 45 3.98 -4.14 -4.20
C LEU A 45 4.42 -5.56 -4.50
N PHE A 46 3.80 -6.21 -5.48
CA PHE A 46 4.18 -7.55 -5.93
C PHE A 46 5.62 -7.59 -6.42
N ILE A 47 6.03 -6.63 -7.25
CA ILE A 47 7.42 -6.53 -7.73
C ILE A 47 8.38 -6.37 -6.54
N LEU A 48 8.09 -5.43 -5.64
CA LEU A 48 8.93 -5.15 -4.48
C LEU A 48 9.06 -6.37 -3.55
N TYR A 49 7.94 -7.08 -3.32
CA TYR A 49 7.94 -8.31 -2.53
C TYR A 49 8.69 -9.43 -3.24
N ALA A 50 8.43 -9.65 -4.53
CA ALA A 50 9.09 -10.71 -5.30
C ALA A 50 10.61 -10.54 -5.32
N THR A 51 11.11 -9.30 -5.51
CA THR A 51 12.54 -9.01 -5.45
C THR A 51 13.10 -9.24 -4.05
N SER A 52 12.39 -8.79 -3.01
CA SER A 52 12.80 -8.98 -1.61
C SER A 52 12.87 -10.46 -1.23
N THR A 53 11.84 -11.23 -1.58
CA THR A 53 11.73 -12.67 -1.29
C THR A 53 12.79 -13.47 -2.03
N CYS A 54 12.99 -13.23 -3.32
CA CYS A 54 13.97 -13.96 -4.12
C CYS A 54 15.40 -13.78 -3.56
N VAL A 55 15.72 -12.53 -3.20
CA VAL A 55 17.00 -12.18 -2.58
C VAL A 55 17.17 -12.81 -1.20
N LEU A 56 16.14 -12.75 -0.35
CA LEU A 56 16.19 -13.31 1.00
C LEU A 56 16.42 -14.82 0.97
N VAL A 57 15.70 -15.54 0.10
CA VAL A 57 15.82 -17.00 -0.02
C VAL A 57 17.22 -17.39 -0.49
N TYR A 58 17.76 -16.70 -1.48
CA TYR A 58 19.11 -16.98 -1.99
C TYR A 58 20.21 -16.75 -0.95
N ASN A 59 20.12 -15.61 -0.23
CA ASN A 59 21.11 -15.29 0.79
C ASN A 59 20.99 -16.20 2.01
N ASN A 60 19.77 -16.55 2.42
CA ASN A 60 19.54 -17.39 3.59
C ASN A 60 20.09 -18.81 3.41
N HIS A 61 19.94 -19.41 2.24
CA HIS A 61 20.49 -20.73 1.97
C HIS A 61 22.03 -20.75 2.01
N THR A 62 22.66 -19.70 1.47
CA THR A 62 24.13 -19.56 1.46
C THR A 62 24.68 -19.36 2.88
N VAL A 63 24.05 -18.49 3.67
CA VAL A 63 24.43 -18.24 5.07
C VAL A 63 24.23 -19.47 5.93
N SER A 64 23.11 -20.18 5.77
CA SER A 64 22.81 -21.39 6.55
C SER A 64 23.85 -22.48 6.32
N ASN A 65 24.28 -22.71 5.07
CA ASN A 65 25.30 -23.71 4.77
C ASN A 65 26.67 -23.34 5.34
N ALA A 66 27.06 -22.07 5.26
CA ALA A 66 28.30 -21.59 5.90
C ALA A 66 28.23 -21.74 7.43
N MET A 67 27.10 -21.37 8.03
CA MET A 67 26.91 -21.46 9.48
C MET A 67 26.89 -22.92 9.98
N MET A 68 26.30 -23.85 9.23
CA MET A 68 26.34 -25.28 9.57
C MET A 68 27.76 -25.84 9.53
N ARG A 69 28.58 -25.44 8.55
CA ARG A 69 30.00 -25.79 8.52
C ARG A 69 30.72 -25.23 9.74
N GLN A 70 30.46 -23.98 10.11
CA GLN A 70 31.06 -23.37 11.29
C GLN A 70 30.71 -24.09 12.59
N ILE A 71 29.45 -24.52 12.76
CA ILE A 71 28.99 -25.28 13.94
C ILE A 71 29.70 -26.65 14.01
N ASP A 72 29.87 -27.34 12.89
CA ASP A 72 30.57 -28.63 12.86
C ASP A 72 32.05 -28.47 13.21
N LEU A 73 32.68 -27.41 12.70
CA LEU A 73 34.07 -27.07 13.00
C LEU A 73 34.27 -26.70 14.48
N GLN A 74 33.30 -26.05 15.11
CA GLN A 74 33.32 -25.77 16.55
C GLN A 74 33.30 -27.05 17.40
N LYS A 75 32.53 -28.08 17.00
CA LYS A 75 32.53 -29.37 17.71
C LYS A 75 33.89 -30.05 17.68
N VAL A 76 34.58 -30.02 16.54
CA VAL A 76 35.92 -30.61 16.45
C VAL A 76 36.92 -29.87 17.35
N GLN A 77 36.77 -28.55 17.49
CA GLN A 77 37.60 -27.78 18.44
C GLN A 77 37.35 -28.20 19.90
N GLU A 78 36.09 -28.46 20.28
CA GLU A 78 35.76 -29.00 21.61
C GLU A 78 36.37 -30.39 21.84
N ASP A 79 36.29 -31.29 20.85
CA ASP A 79 36.88 -32.63 20.91
C ASP A 79 38.41 -32.57 21.07
N ILE A 80 39.07 -31.66 20.37
CA ILE A 80 40.52 -31.43 20.52
C ILE A 80 40.83 -30.92 21.92
N LEU A 81 40.11 -29.91 22.40
CA LEU A 81 40.33 -29.32 23.72
C LEU A 81 40.18 -30.38 24.83
N LYS A 82 39.19 -31.26 24.68
CA LYS A 82 38.96 -32.42 25.54
C LYS A 82 40.08 -33.46 25.44
N SER A 83 40.61 -33.73 24.25
CA SER A 83 41.74 -34.65 24.06
C SER A 83 43.04 -34.12 24.70
N ILE A 84 43.27 -32.80 24.65
CA ILE A 84 44.39 -32.13 25.31
C ILE A 84 44.20 -32.14 26.84
N GLU A 85 42.98 -31.91 27.31
CA GLU A 85 42.64 -32.00 28.73
C GLU A 85 42.86 -33.42 29.27
N MET A 86 42.45 -34.45 28.54
CA MET A 86 42.70 -35.85 28.88
C MET A 86 44.20 -36.19 28.92
N LEU A 87 45.01 -35.63 28.02
CA LEU A 87 46.47 -35.77 28.05
C LEU A 87 47.12 -35.08 29.25
N SER A 88 46.55 -33.95 29.70
CA SER A 88 47.01 -33.21 30.88
C SER A 88 46.70 -33.98 32.17
N GLN A 89 45.52 -34.60 32.27
CA GLN A 89 45.09 -35.33 33.47
C GLN A 89 45.63 -36.76 33.55
N TYR A 90 45.89 -37.44 32.44
CA TYR A 90 46.32 -38.84 32.42
C TYR A 90 47.78 -38.99 31.93
N ARG A 91 48.68 -39.36 32.85
CA ARG A 91 50.12 -39.47 32.61
C ARG A 91 50.46 -40.52 31.53
N TYR A 92 50.85 -40.03 30.35
CA TYR A 92 51.57 -40.69 29.25
C TYR A 92 51.13 -42.12 28.90
N LYS A 93 50.07 -42.23 28.09
CA LYS A 93 49.70 -43.46 27.37
C LYS A 93 49.97 -43.26 25.88
N LYS A 94 50.73 -44.16 25.25
CA LYS A 94 51.14 -44.06 23.83
C LYS A 94 49.94 -43.93 22.86
N SER A 95 48.78 -44.49 23.24
CA SER A 95 47.52 -44.37 22.48
C SER A 95 46.94 -42.95 22.50
N LEU A 96 47.07 -42.21 23.60
CA LEU A 96 46.55 -40.84 23.75
C LEU A 96 47.35 -39.83 22.90
N ILE A 97 48.65 -40.08 22.73
CA ILE A 97 49.53 -39.25 21.91
C ILE A 97 49.16 -39.36 20.43
N PHE A 98 48.83 -40.57 19.96
CA PHE A 98 48.37 -40.78 18.59
C PHE A 98 47.02 -40.09 18.31
N GLU A 99 46.09 -40.19 19.26
CA GLU A 99 44.77 -39.53 19.17
C GLU A 99 44.89 -38.01 19.13
N ALA A 100 45.75 -37.42 19.95
CA ALA A 100 46.03 -35.99 19.91
C ALA A 100 46.74 -35.55 18.62
N TYR A 101 47.68 -36.34 18.10
CA TYR A 101 48.32 -36.04 16.80
C TYR A 101 47.32 -36.06 15.65
N LYS A 102 46.39 -37.02 15.65
CA LYS A 102 45.30 -37.08 14.67
C LYS A 102 44.38 -35.86 14.79
N ALA A 103 43.99 -35.51 16.02
CA ALA A 103 43.15 -34.35 16.31
C ALA A 103 43.81 -33.02 15.87
N ILE A 104 45.13 -32.88 16.01
CA ILE A 104 45.91 -31.74 15.51
C ILE A 104 45.94 -31.69 13.98
N GLY A 105 46.03 -32.84 13.31
CA GLY A 105 45.92 -32.92 11.85
C GLY A 105 44.55 -32.49 11.34
N ASP A 106 43.48 -32.96 11.98
CA ASP A 106 42.10 -32.58 11.69
C ASP A 106 41.86 -31.08 11.95
N LEU A 107 42.46 -30.52 13.00
CA LEU A 107 42.39 -29.08 13.30
C LEU A 107 42.91 -28.21 12.15
N ARG A 108 44.04 -28.60 11.55
CA ARG A 108 44.66 -27.82 10.48
C ARG A 108 43.74 -27.76 9.25
N LYS A 109 43.19 -28.91 8.85
CA LYS A 109 42.22 -29.01 7.75
C LYS A 109 40.94 -28.21 8.04
N ASN A 110 40.49 -28.23 9.30
CA ASN A 110 39.30 -27.53 9.74
C ASN A 110 39.50 -26.01 9.81
N THR A 111 40.69 -25.55 10.18
CA THR A 111 41.04 -24.12 10.20
C THR A 111 40.97 -23.50 8.80
N ASP A 112 41.38 -24.25 7.77
CA ASP A 112 41.27 -23.81 6.38
C ASP A 112 39.80 -23.73 5.92
N ALA A 113 38.98 -24.75 6.25
CA ALA A 113 37.54 -24.73 5.99
C ALA A 113 36.80 -23.60 6.74
N LEU A 114 37.29 -23.22 7.93
CA LEU A 114 36.74 -22.14 8.74
C LEU A 114 37.03 -20.76 8.12
N LYS A 115 38.21 -20.58 7.54
CA LYS A 115 38.54 -19.37 6.77
C LYS A 115 37.63 -19.24 5.55
N GLU A 116 37.46 -20.32 4.78
CA GLU A 116 36.56 -20.33 3.62
C GLU A 116 35.11 -20.00 4.03
N SER A 117 34.62 -20.58 5.12
CA SER A 117 33.28 -20.31 5.64
C SER A 117 33.11 -18.85 6.08
N ASN A 118 34.10 -18.27 6.75
CA ASN A 118 34.07 -16.88 7.20
C ASN A 118 34.11 -15.90 6.01
N GLU A 119 34.89 -16.17 4.97
CA GLU A 119 34.90 -15.35 3.75
C GLU A 119 33.54 -15.33 3.05
N LEU A 120 32.87 -16.49 2.98
CA LEU A 120 31.50 -16.58 2.45
C LEU A 120 30.51 -15.78 3.30
N LEU A 121 30.63 -15.84 4.62
CA LEU A 121 29.81 -15.08 5.55
C LEU A 121 30.02 -13.58 5.39
N GLU A 122 31.26 -13.08 5.37
CA GLU A 122 31.53 -11.65 5.19
C GLU A 122 31.01 -11.13 3.86
N ARG A 123 31.18 -11.90 2.77
CA ARG A 123 30.63 -11.56 1.46
C ARG A 123 29.11 -11.50 1.51
N SER A 124 28.46 -12.46 2.16
CA SER A 124 27.00 -12.50 2.31
C SER A 124 26.46 -11.33 3.14
N ILE A 125 27.15 -10.94 4.22
CA ILE A 125 26.78 -9.80 5.08
C ILE A 125 26.87 -8.48 4.30
N THR A 126 27.92 -8.33 3.48
CA THR A 126 28.12 -7.13 2.66
C THR A 126 27.02 -7.01 1.60
N ILE A 127 26.70 -8.12 0.91
CA ILE A 127 25.62 -8.18 -0.07
C ILE A 127 24.27 -7.88 0.60
N ASN A 128 23.97 -8.50 1.75
CA ASN A 128 22.76 -8.23 2.54
C ASN A 128 22.63 -6.75 2.93
N LYS A 129 23.72 -6.12 3.38
CA LYS A 129 23.73 -4.70 3.73
C LYS A 129 23.39 -3.81 2.53
N TYR A 130 23.97 -4.10 1.36
CA TYR A 130 23.65 -3.37 0.13
C TYR A 130 22.17 -3.55 -0.25
N LEU A 131 21.65 -4.77 -0.14
CA LEU A 131 20.25 -5.09 -0.44
C LEU A 131 19.27 -4.41 0.51
N MET A 132 19.61 -4.28 1.81
CA MET A 132 18.79 -3.50 2.74
C MET A 132 18.69 -2.04 2.31
N TRP A 133 19.80 -1.43 1.91
CA TRP A 133 19.81 -0.06 1.39
C TRP A 133 18.99 0.08 0.11
N VAL A 134 19.16 -0.83 -0.86
CA VAL A 134 18.42 -0.81 -2.12
C VAL A 134 16.91 -0.95 -1.89
N ASN A 135 16.48 -1.91 -1.06
CA ASN A 135 15.05 -2.06 -0.73
C ASN A 135 14.50 -0.87 0.04
N GLY A 136 15.30 -0.26 0.93
CA GLY A 136 14.91 0.96 1.65
C GLY A 136 14.66 2.13 0.69
N ILE A 137 15.59 2.38 -0.25
CA ILE A 137 15.45 3.43 -1.27
C ILE A 137 14.24 3.15 -2.16
N LEU A 138 14.06 1.91 -2.61
CA LEU A 138 12.93 1.51 -3.45
C LEU A 138 11.59 1.69 -2.71
N GLY A 139 11.53 1.36 -1.43
CA GLY A 139 10.35 1.57 -0.58
C GLY A 139 9.99 3.05 -0.44
N ILE A 140 10.98 3.92 -0.21
CA ILE A 140 10.76 5.37 -0.15
C ILE A 140 10.28 5.90 -1.51
N ALA A 141 10.90 5.48 -2.61
CA ALA A 141 10.49 5.86 -3.96
C ALA A 141 9.05 5.43 -4.27
N PHE A 142 8.63 4.25 -3.79
CA PHE A 142 7.25 3.78 -3.91
C PHE A 142 6.29 4.70 -3.17
N VAL A 143 6.56 5.06 -1.90
CA VAL A 143 5.72 5.98 -1.12
C VAL A 143 5.57 7.33 -1.82
N ILE A 144 6.66 7.89 -2.36
CA ILE A 144 6.63 9.16 -3.11
C ILE A 144 5.75 9.03 -4.35
N THR A 145 5.92 7.95 -5.12
CA THR A 145 5.13 7.67 -6.33
C THR A 145 3.63 7.62 -6.01
N VAL A 146 3.27 6.94 -4.93
CA VAL A 146 1.90 6.83 -4.42
C VAL A 146 1.31 8.20 -4.10
N ILE A 147 2.04 9.06 -3.38
CA ILE A 147 1.60 10.41 -3.03
C ILE A 147 1.34 11.22 -4.30
N ILE A 148 2.25 11.17 -5.28
CA ILE A 148 2.10 11.90 -6.56
C ILE A 148 0.86 11.44 -7.32
N VAL A 149 0.61 10.13 -7.39
CA VAL A 149 -0.57 9.57 -8.06
C VAL A 149 -1.86 10.05 -7.39
N ILE A 150 -1.92 10.00 -6.06
CA ILE A 150 -3.09 10.47 -5.29
C ILE A 150 -3.31 11.96 -5.53
N LEU A 151 -2.27 12.79 -5.39
CA LEU A 151 -2.38 14.24 -5.61
C LEU A 151 -2.88 14.57 -7.02
N ARG A 152 -2.33 13.91 -8.05
CA ARG A 152 -2.80 14.11 -9.43
C ARG A 152 -4.27 13.76 -9.60
N ARG A 153 -4.75 12.67 -8.99
CA ARG A 153 -6.15 12.29 -9.03
C ARG A 153 -7.03 13.29 -8.26
N THR A 154 -6.61 13.72 -7.07
CA THR A 154 -7.33 14.73 -6.29
C THR A 154 -7.48 16.03 -7.07
N HIS A 155 -6.45 16.49 -7.79
CA HIS A 155 -6.55 17.70 -8.62
C HIS A 155 -7.57 17.58 -9.76
N ARG A 156 -7.69 16.41 -10.40
CA ARG A 156 -8.72 16.16 -11.45
C ARG A 156 -10.16 16.19 -10.92
N VAL A 157 -10.34 16.03 -9.61
CA VAL A 157 -11.63 15.98 -8.92
C VAL A 157 -11.97 17.33 -8.28
N ALA A 158 -11.03 17.91 -7.53
CA ALA A 158 -11.23 19.15 -6.77
C ALA A 158 -11.33 20.40 -7.65
N GLY A 159 -10.59 20.46 -8.77
CA GLY A 159 -10.63 21.59 -9.70
C GLY A 159 -12.04 21.87 -10.25
N PRO A 160 -12.68 20.87 -10.91
CA PRO A 160 -14.07 20.95 -11.35
C PRO A 160 -15.05 21.42 -10.27
N MET A 161 -14.91 20.85 -9.08
CA MET A 161 -15.85 21.08 -7.98
C MET A 161 -15.77 22.52 -7.47
N PHE A 162 -14.56 23.09 -7.42
CA PHE A 162 -14.35 24.48 -7.04
C PHE A 162 -14.97 25.44 -8.05
N VAL A 163 -14.78 25.19 -9.35
CA VAL A 163 -15.36 26.00 -10.43
C VAL A 163 -16.89 25.91 -10.42
N LEU A 164 -17.43 24.70 -10.28
CA LEU A 164 -18.88 24.48 -10.19
C LEU A 164 -19.48 25.22 -9.00
N LYS A 165 -18.85 25.15 -7.82
CA LYS A 165 -19.28 25.90 -6.63
C LYS A 165 -19.29 27.41 -6.87
N ARG A 166 -18.26 27.94 -7.54
CA ARG A 166 -18.18 29.37 -7.87
C ARG A 166 -19.36 29.80 -8.75
N TYR A 167 -19.63 29.07 -9.84
CA TYR A 167 -20.75 29.38 -10.72
C TYR A 167 -22.12 29.24 -10.03
N MET A 168 -22.28 28.27 -9.13
CA MET A 168 -23.49 28.17 -8.33
C MET A 168 -23.69 29.40 -7.44
N ASN A 169 -22.62 29.91 -6.82
CA ASN A 169 -22.70 31.14 -6.02
C ASN A 169 -23.03 32.37 -6.88
N GLU A 170 -22.39 32.53 -8.05
CA GLU A 170 -22.69 33.62 -8.99
C GLU A 170 -24.19 33.63 -9.37
N ILE A 171 -24.78 32.46 -9.62
CA ILE A 171 -26.23 32.32 -9.91
C ILE A 171 -27.10 32.66 -8.68
N ILE A 172 -26.67 32.24 -7.48
CA ILE A 172 -27.37 32.56 -6.22
C ILE A 172 -27.40 34.06 -5.99
N ASP A 173 -26.30 34.75 -6.32
CA ASP A 173 -26.17 36.21 -6.22
C ASP A 173 -26.93 36.95 -7.34
N GLY A 174 -27.54 36.20 -8.28
CA GLY A 174 -28.35 36.72 -9.37
C GLY A 174 -27.57 37.09 -10.63
N GLU A 175 -26.24 36.89 -10.62
CA GLU A 175 -25.35 37.12 -11.75
C GLU A 175 -25.46 36.00 -12.80
N ILE A 176 -24.99 36.30 -14.02
CA ILE A 176 -24.91 35.34 -15.12
C ILE A 176 -23.46 34.89 -15.24
N PRO A 177 -23.11 33.66 -14.85
CA PRO A 177 -21.74 33.19 -14.88
C PRO A 177 -21.23 33.05 -16.32
N ASP A 178 -19.99 33.47 -16.57
CA ASP A 178 -19.29 33.18 -17.82
C ASP A 178 -18.69 31.76 -17.76
N ILE A 179 -19.40 30.82 -18.39
CA ILE A 179 -19.12 29.39 -18.29
C ILE A 179 -18.06 28.99 -19.31
N ARG A 180 -16.89 28.58 -18.82
CA ARG A 180 -15.83 27.98 -19.62
C ARG A 180 -15.94 26.44 -19.61
N PRO A 181 -15.72 25.74 -20.74
CA PRO A 181 -15.71 24.28 -20.76
C PRO A 181 -14.58 23.71 -19.89
N LEU A 182 -14.90 22.61 -19.19
CA LEU A 182 -13.94 21.83 -18.39
C LEU A 182 -12.93 21.08 -19.26
N ARG A 183 -11.79 20.67 -18.67
CA ARG A 183 -10.79 19.87 -19.40
C ARG A 183 -11.37 18.51 -19.72
N LYS A 184 -10.95 17.94 -20.86
CA LYS A 184 -11.44 16.63 -21.36
C LYS A 184 -11.24 15.49 -20.35
N GLU A 185 -10.23 15.63 -19.51
CA GLU A 185 -9.70 14.62 -18.59
C GLU A 185 -10.22 14.75 -17.14
N ASP A 186 -11.09 15.71 -16.88
CA ASP A 186 -11.65 15.94 -15.55
C ASP A 186 -12.82 14.99 -15.27
N GLU A 187 -12.89 14.41 -14.07
CA GLU A 187 -13.83 13.34 -13.71
C GLU A 187 -15.30 13.81 -13.65
N PHE A 188 -15.54 15.12 -13.47
CA PHE A 188 -16.89 15.70 -13.32
C PHE A 188 -17.44 16.35 -14.59
N LYS A 189 -16.84 16.08 -15.74
CA LYS A 189 -17.24 16.72 -16.99
C LYS A 189 -18.74 16.51 -17.31
N ASP A 190 -19.27 15.29 -17.15
CA ASP A 190 -20.68 15.01 -17.45
C ASP A 190 -21.64 15.78 -16.53
N VAL A 191 -21.27 15.92 -15.25
CA VAL A 191 -22.04 16.70 -14.27
C VAL A 191 -21.99 18.18 -14.64
N PHE A 192 -20.82 18.67 -15.01
CA PHE A 192 -20.63 20.04 -15.45
C PHE A 192 -21.42 20.35 -16.72
N ASP A 193 -21.37 19.48 -17.74
CA ASP A 193 -22.12 19.64 -18.99
C ASP A 193 -23.64 19.67 -18.73
N THR A 194 -24.11 18.89 -17.76
CA THR A 194 -25.51 18.92 -17.32
C THR A 194 -25.85 20.24 -16.62
N PHE A 195 -24.95 20.76 -15.78
CA PHE A 195 -25.09 22.07 -15.15
C PHE A 195 -25.15 23.19 -16.19
N VAL A 196 -24.29 23.20 -17.20
CA VAL A 196 -24.32 24.20 -18.29
C VAL A 196 -25.68 24.23 -18.97
N LYS A 197 -26.22 23.07 -19.35
CA LYS A 197 -27.54 22.96 -19.98
C LYS A 197 -28.66 23.49 -19.08
N MET A 198 -28.58 23.27 -17.76
CA MET A 198 -29.56 23.79 -16.80
C MET A 198 -29.54 25.33 -16.78
N VAL A 199 -28.34 25.92 -16.71
CA VAL A 199 -28.14 27.38 -16.70
C VAL A 199 -28.67 28.01 -17.99
N ASP A 200 -28.38 27.41 -19.15
CA ASP A 200 -28.90 27.86 -20.45
C ASP A 200 -30.44 27.91 -20.48
N VAL A 201 -31.10 26.84 -19.99
CA VAL A 201 -32.57 26.77 -19.95
C VAL A 201 -33.14 27.84 -19.01
N LEU A 202 -32.52 28.09 -17.86
CA LEU A 202 -32.95 29.12 -16.91
C LEU A 202 -32.85 30.52 -17.50
N HIS A 203 -31.75 30.84 -18.18
CA HIS A 203 -31.60 32.15 -18.83
C HIS A 203 -32.52 32.34 -20.03
N LEU A 204 -32.73 31.30 -20.85
CA LEU A 204 -33.70 31.35 -21.96
C LEU A 204 -35.12 31.60 -21.46
N LYS A 205 -35.52 30.97 -20.34
CA LYS A 205 -36.83 31.23 -19.70
C LYS A 205 -36.93 32.67 -19.17
N ARG A 206 -35.89 33.18 -18.50
CA ARG A 206 -35.85 34.56 -18.00
C ARG A 206 -36.00 35.57 -19.15
N ARG A 207 -35.26 35.41 -20.26
CA ARG A 207 -35.37 36.29 -21.44
C ARG A 207 -36.76 36.30 -22.08
N LYS A 208 -37.42 35.13 -22.19
CA LYS A 208 -38.79 35.02 -22.71
C LYS A 208 -39.81 35.73 -21.80
N ALA A 209 -39.67 35.61 -20.49
CA ALA A 209 -40.54 36.28 -19.52
C ALA A 209 -40.45 37.81 -19.62
N PHE A 210 -39.24 38.36 -19.82
CA PHE A 210 -39.05 39.80 -20.04
C PHE A 210 -39.71 40.28 -21.35
N LYS A 211 -39.51 39.59 -22.48
CA LYS A 211 -40.14 39.95 -23.76
C LYS A 211 -41.67 39.93 -23.71
N ASN A 212 -42.28 38.97 -23.01
CA ASN A 212 -43.73 38.94 -22.85
C ASN A 212 -44.27 40.08 -21.98
N LYS A 213 -43.49 40.54 -20.99
CA LYS A 213 -43.85 41.68 -20.15
C LYS A 213 -43.83 43.01 -20.92
N GLU A 214 -42.82 43.23 -21.76
CA GLU A 214 -42.77 44.40 -22.65
C GLU A 214 -43.94 44.42 -23.63
N LYS A 215 -44.28 43.28 -24.23
CA LYS A 215 -45.40 43.19 -25.17
C LYS A 215 -46.75 43.52 -24.51
N SER A 216 -47.00 43.02 -23.31
CA SER A 216 -48.23 43.30 -22.56
C SER A 216 -48.33 44.75 -22.05
N SER A 217 -47.23 45.48 -21.95
CA SER A 217 -47.21 46.88 -21.51
C SER A 217 -47.39 47.88 -22.67
N ASN A 218 -47.23 47.44 -23.93
CA ASN A 218 -47.46 48.25 -25.12
C ASN A 218 -48.88 48.09 -25.70
N ASP A 219 -49.67 47.15 -25.19
CA ASP A 219 -51.08 46.89 -25.58
C ASP A 219 -52.09 47.56 -24.62
N HIS A 220 -51.63 48.48 -23.76
CA HIS A 220 -52.44 49.37 -22.91
C HIS A 220 -52.08 50.82 -23.19
#